data_AF-A0A8X6PTA0-F1
#
_entry.id   AF-A0A8X6PTA0-F1
#
_cell.length_a   1.000
_cell.length_b   1.000
_cell.length_c   1.000
_cell.angle_alpha   90.00
_cell.angle_beta   90.00
_cell.angle_gamma   90.00
#
_symmetry.space_group_name_H-M   'P 1'
#
loop_
_entity.id
_entity.type
_entity.pdbx_description
1 polymer ?
#
loop_
_entity_poly.entity_id
_entity_poly.type
_entity_poly.pdbx_seq_one_letter_code
_entity_poly.pdbx_strand_id
1 'polypeptide(L)'
;MHDNASIDSDTGKSSVILDYNKTKGGVDVVNKLRETNTVARRPLKLPMTIFYSFLNIANINSQIMLQMSSPDNSKIYALFFEKFSIITPKTTFTAEMFDSIIAEKI
;
A
#
# COMPACT_ATOMS: atom_id res chain seq x y z
N MET A 1 -3.17 -29.17 11.38
CA MET A 1 -2.93 -28.84 9.94
C MET A 1 -1.44 -28.93 9.70
N HIS A 2 -1.03 -29.83 8.80
CA HIS A 2 0.24 -30.57 8.79
C HIS A 2 0.36 -31.63 9.89
N ASP A 3 -0.56 -32.59 9.87
CA ASP A 3 -0.57 -33.71 10.84
C ASP A 3 0.38 -34.84 10.41
N ASN A 4 0.94 -34.74 9.19
CA ASN A 4 1.87 -35.70 8.61
C ASN A 4 3.20 -35.01 8.24
N ALA A 5 4.32 -35.67 8.49
CA ALA A 5 5.67 -35.19 8.16
C ALA A 5 6.00 -35.45 6.67
N SER A 6 5.20 -34.91 5.75
CA SER A 6 5.46 -35.04 4.32
C SER A 6 6.62 -34.15 3.87
N ILE A 7 7.48 -34.72 3.03
CA ILE A 7 8.63 -34.04 2.41
C ILE A 7 8.38 -34.02 0.90
N ASP A 8 8.58 -32.86 0.29
CA ASP A 8 8.49 -32.69 -1.15
C ASP A 8 9.69 -33.34 -1.84
N SER A 9 9.42 -34.18 -2.83
CA SER A 9 10.46 -34.94 -3.55
C SER A 9 11.38 -34.06 -4.37
N ASP A 10 10.88 -32.91 -4.83
CA ASP A 10 11.59 -32.07 -5.81
C ASP A 10 12.54 -31.10 -5.12
N THR A 11 12.10 -30.47 -4.02
CA THR A 11 12.92 -29.51 -3.27
C THR A 11 13.58 -30.09 -2.02
N GLY A 12 13.18 -31.28 -1.58
CA GLY A 12 13.65 -31.90 -0.33
C GLY A 12 13.21 -31.14 0.93
N LYS A 13 12.26 -30.20 0.82
CA LYS A 13 11.75 -29.40 1.94
C LYS A 13 10.48 -30.02 2.49
N SER A 14 10.26 -29.88 3.80
CA SER A 14 8.98 -30.27 4.40
C SER A 14 7.83 -29.45 3.83
N SER A 15 6.65 -30.06 3.70
CA SER A 15 5.42 -29.38 3.27
C SER A 15 5.11 -28.13 4.11
N VAL A 16 5.39 -28.16 5.41
CA VAL A 16 5.25 -27.02 6.32
C VAL A 16 6.09 -25.82 5.87
N ILE A 17 7.35 -26.08 5.49
CA ILE A 17 8.28 -25.02 5.04
C ILE A 17 7.84 -24.46 3.70
N LEU A 18 7.34 -25.31 2.80
CA LEU A 18 6.83 -24.87 1.51
C LEU A 18 5.61 -23.97 1.66
N ASP A 19 4.65 -24.35 2.50
CA ASP A 19 3.43 -23.57 2.71
C ASP A 19 3.70 -22.25 3.45
N TYR A 20 4.65 -22.25 4.40
CA TYR A 20 5.16 -21.01 4.98
C TYR A 20 5.79 -20.10 3.91
N ASN A 21 6.66 -20.65 3.06
CA ASN A 21 7.33 -19.85 2.03
C ASN A 21 6.36 -19.26 0.99
N LYS A 22 5.25 -19.96 0.69
CA LYS A 22 4.19 -19.45 -0.19
C LYS A 22 3.44 -18.26 0.42
N THR A 23 3.31 -18.20 1.74
CA THR A 23 2.40 -17.24 2.41
C THR A 23 3.14 -16.10 3.13
N LYS A 24 4.39 -16.29 3.54
CA LYS A 24 5.16 -15.31 4.33
C LYS A 24 5.36 -13.95 3.65
N GLY A 25 5.29 -13.91 2.32
CA GLY A 25 5.55 -12.69 1.53
C GLY A 25 4.39 -11.70 1.48
N GLY A 26 3.21 -12.01 2.04
CA GLY A 26 2.02 -11.17 1.89
C GLY A 26 2.23 -9.72 2.38
N VAL A 27 2.77 -9.56 3.60
CA VAL A 27 3.03 -8.23 4.18
C VAL A 27 4.16 -7.50 3.45
N ASP A 28 5.22 -8.22 3.07
CA ASP A 28 6.36 -7.64 2.35
C ASP A 28 5.94 -7.06 1.00
N VAL A 29 5.04 -7.75 0.29
CA VAL A 29 4.48 -7.27 -0.97
C VAL A 29 3.69 -5.97 -0.76
N VAL A 30 2.83 -5.90 0.25
CA VAL A 30 2.08 -4.67 0.56
C VAL A 30 3.02 -3.53 0.96
N ASN A 31 4.07 -3.80 1.74
CA ASN A 31 5.05 -2.79 2.11
C ASN A 31 5.82 -2.26 0.89
N LYS A 32 6.21 -3.14 -0.03
CA LYS A 32 6.84 -2.76 -1.29
C LYS A 32 5.91 -1.89 -2.15
N LEU A 33 4.64 -2.26 -2.29
CA LEU A 33 3.64 -1.47 -3.04
C LEU A 33 3.43 -0.10 -2.41
N ARG A 34 3.41 -0.03 -1.07
CA ARG A 34 3.30 1.22 -0.31
C ARG A 34 4.48 2.14 -0.60
N GLU A 35 5.70 1.61 -0.60
CA GLU A 35 6.93 2.38 -0.83
C GLU A 35 7.04 2.89 -2.26
N THR A 36 6.73 2.05 -3.26
CA THR A 36 6.81 2.45 -4.67
C THR A 36 5.76 3.48 -5.06
N ASN A 37 4.59 3.45 -4.40
CA ASN A 37 3.44 4.26 -4.79
C ASN A 37 2.92 5.16 -3.65
N THR A 38 3.82 5.63 -2.78
CA THR A 38 3.44 6.45 -1.64
C THR A 38 3.02 7.86 -2.05
N VAL A 39 1.92 8.34 -1.49
CA VAL A 39 1.53 9.76 -1.54
C VAL A 39 2.07 10.55 -0.35
N ALA A 40 2.78 9.89 0.56
CA ALA A 40 3.32 10.53 1.76
C ALA A 40 4.34 11.62 1.39
N ARG A 41 4.27 12.73 2.11
CA ARG A 41 5.29 13.79 2.12
C ARG A 41 6.06 13.73 3.43
N ARG A 42 7.17 14.47 3.55
CA ARG A 42 7.90 14.60 4.81
C ARG A 42 6.96 15.22 5.86
N PRO A 43 6.44 14.45 6.83
CA PRO A 43 5.49 14.97 7.79
C PRO A 43 6.25 15.70 8.89
N LEU A 44 5.79 16.89 9.27
CA LEU A 44 6.34 17.62 10.43
C LEU A 44 5.76 17.10 11.75
N LYS A 45 4.65 16.37 11.71
CA LYS A 45 3.91 15.86 12.88
C LYS A 45 3.37 14.45 12.61
N LEU A 46 3.35 13.60 13.64
CA LEU A 46 2.87 12.21 13.57
C LEU A 46 1.45 12.02 13.00
N PRO A 47 0.46 12.90 13.28
CA PRO A 47 -0.88 12.73 12.71
C PRO A 47 -0.90 12.70 11.18
N MET A 48 -0.04 13.49 10.54
CA MET A 48 0.08 13.50 9.08
C MET A 48 0.71 12.20 8.55
N THR A 49 1.67 11.62 9.27
CA THR A 49 2.25 10.30 8.94
C THR A 49 1.17 9.22 8.93
N ILE A 50 0.29 9.24 9.93
CA ILE A 50 -0.81 8.28 10.06
C ILE A 50 -1.82 8.49 8.93
N PHE A 51 -2.19 9.75 8.65
CA PHE A 51 -3.09 10.08 7.55
C PHE A 51 -2.59 9.57 6.19
N TYR A 52 -1.32 9.82 5.86
CA TYR A 52 -0.73 9.31 4.62
C TYR A 52 -0.67 7.77 4.59
N SER A 53 -0.48 7.13 5.74
CA SER A 53 -0.51 5.67 5.84
C SER A 53 -1.89 5.11 5.50
N PHE A 54 -2.97 5.75 6.00
CA PHE A 54 -4.33 5.38 5.63
C PHE A 54 -4.61 5.56 4.14
N LEU A 55 -4.18 6.68 3.55
CA LEU A 55 -4.35 6.91 2.12
C LEU A 55 -3.63 5.85 1.28
N ASN A 56 -2.40 5.48 1.64
CA ASN A 56 -1.65 4.45 0.91
C ASN A 56 -2.34 3.08 0.98
N ILE A 57 -2.85 2.68 2.16
CA ILE A 57 -3.54 1.38 2.34
C ILE A 57 -4.89 1.38 1.60
N ALA A 58 -5.68 2.44 1.75
CA ALA A 58 -6.96 2.57 1.07
C ALA A 58 -6.79 2.45 -0.45
N ASN A 59 -5.75 3.09 -1.00
CA ASN A 59 -5.45 3.03 -2.43
C ASN A 59 -5.12 1.61 -2.91
N ILE A 60 -4.24 0.89 -2.19
CA ILE A 60 -3.92 -0.52 -2.50
C ILE A 60 -5.18 -1.39 -2.46
N ASN A 61 -6.04 -1.21 -1.46
CA ASN A 61 -7.28 -1.98 -1.34
C ASN A 61 -8.28 -1.67 -2.46
N SER A 62 -8.48 -0.39 -2.80
CA SER A 62 -9.33 0.01 -3.93
C SER A 62 -8.83 -0.56 -5.25
N GLN A 63 -7.51 -0.65 -5.43
CA GLN A 63 -6.90 -1.29 -6.60
C GLN A 63 -7.25 -2.78 -6.68
N ILE A 64 -7.12 -3.52 -5.58
CA ILE A 64 -7.47 -4.95 -5.53
C ILE A 64 -8.96 -5.14 -5.84
N MET A 65 -9.84 -4.32 -5.27
CA MET A 65 -11.28 -4.38 -5.55
C MET A 65 -11.59 -4.13 -7.04
N LEU A 66 -10.93 -3.16 -7.66
CA LEU A 66 -11.11 -2.86 -9.08
C LEU A 66 -10.62 -4.01 -9.97
N GLN A 67 -9.46 -4.61 -9.63
CA GLN A 67 -8.94 -5.80 -10.33
C GLN A 67 -9.91 -6.97 -10.29
N MET A 68 -10.52 -7.20 -9.12
CA MET A 68 -11.52 -8.24 -8.94
C MET A 68 -12.81 -7.97 -9.72
N SER A 69 -13.20 -6.71 -9.88
CA SER A 69 -14.43 -6.32 -10.58
C SER A 69 -14.28 -6.23 -12.10
N SER A 70 -13.09 -5.96 -12.64
CA SER A 70 -12.87 -5.75 -14.08
C SER A 70 -11.43 -6.11 -14.48
N PRO A 71 -11.15 -7.39 -14.81
CA PRO A 71 -9.78 -7.89 -15.03
C PRO A 71 -9.10 -7.29 -16.27
N ASP A 72 -9.85 -6.87 -17.29
CA ASP A 72 -9.30 -6.30 -18.54
C ASP A 72 -8.77 -4.87 -18.41
N ASN A 73 -9.11 -4.17 -17.32
CA ASN A 73 -8.80 -2.74 -17.19
C ASN A 73 -7.35 -2.44 -16.84
N SER A 74 -6.44 -3.44 -16.92
CA SER A 74 -5.01 -3.54 -16.48
C SER A 74 -4.10 -2.30 -16.67
N LYS A 75 -4.55 -1.26 -17.38
CA LYS A 75 -3.82 -0.01 -17.67
C LYS A 75 -4.34 1.26 -16.96
N ILE A 76 -5.49 1.25 -16.29
CA ILE A 76 -6.00 2.39 -15.48
C ILE A 76 -5.11 2.66 -14.22
N TYR A 77 -4.13 1.80 -13.99
CA TYR A 77 -3.38 1.57 -12.76
C TYR A 77 -2.25 2.54 -12.46
N ALA A 78 -1.74 3.30 -13.43
CA ALA A 78 -0.81 4.39 -13.17
C ALA A 78 -1.54 5.73 -13.06
N LEU A 79 -2.70 5.85 -13.72
CA LEU A 79 -3.46 7.09 -13.84
C LEU A 79 -4.14 7.51 -12.52
N PHE A 80 -4.57 6.58 -11.67
CA PHE A 80 -5.11 6.94 -10.35
C PHE A 80 -4.01 7.47 -9.42
N PHE A 81 -2.83 6.82 -9.42
CA PHE A 81 -1.65 7.25 -8.66
C PHE A 81 -1.08 8.58 -9.17
N GLU A 82 -0.98 8.73 -10.50
CA GLU A 82 -0.52 9.95 -11.15
C GLU A 82 -1.48 11.11 -10.87
N LYS A 83 -2.80 10.93 -11.08
CA LYS A 83 -3.79 12.00 -10.85
C LYS A 83 -3.85 12.44 -9.38
N PHE A 84 -3.81 11.52 -8.40
CA PHE A 84 -3.77 11.93 -6.99
C PHE A 84 -2.45 12.59 -6.60
N SER A 85 -1.33 12.14 -7.18
CA SER A 85 -0.02 12.75 -6.96
C SER A 85 0.14 14.13 -7.62
N ILE A 86 -0.61 14.40 -8.70
CA ILE A 86 -0.66 15.71 -9.38
C ILE A 86 -1.58 16.68 -8.62
N ILE A 87 -2.72 16.21 -8.10
CA ILE A 87 -3.66 17.02 -7.31
C ILE A 87 -3.05 17.43 -5.96
N THR A 88 -2.11 16.64 -5.42
CA THR A 88 -1.32 17.00 -4.24
C THR A 88 0.05 17.52 -4.69
N PRO A 89 0.23 18.84 -4.94
CA PRO A 89 1.52 19.34 -5.39
C PRO A 89 2.62 18.86 -4.43
N LYS A 90 3.78 18.48 -4.97
CA LYS A 90 4.96 18.05 -4.18
C LYS A 90 5.51 19.16 -3.27
N THR A 91 4.89 20.34 -3.28
CA THR A 91 5.13 21.40 -2.31
C THR A 91 4.79 20.89 -0.91
N THR A 92 5.79 20.99 -0.04
CA THR A 92 5.66 20.78 1.40
C THR A 92 4.41 21.50 1.90
N PHE A 93 3.45 20.78 2.48
CA PHE A 93 2.42 21.40 3.30
C PHE A 93 3.14 21.96 4.52
N THR A 94 3.55 23.23 4.45
CA THR A 94 4.17 23.92 5.57
C THR A 94 3.13 24.07 6.68
N ALA A 95 3.57 24.18 7.93
CA ALA A 95 2.67 24.38 9.06
C ALA A 95 1.71 25.57 8.82
N GLU A 96 2.21 26.60 8.13
CA GLU A 96 1.48 27.80 7.71
C GLU A 96 0.24 27.51 6.84
N MET A 97 0.30 26.50 5.94
CA MET A 97 -0.86 26.10 5.13
C MET A 97 -1.95 25.41 5.97
N PHE A 98 -1.57 24.66 7.01
CA PHE A 98 -2.54 24.00 7.88
C PHE A 98 -3.22 25.00 8.82
N ASP A 99 -2.45 25.94 9.35
CA ASP A 99 -2.95 27.03 10.18
C ASP A 99 -3.88 27.97 9.38
N SER A 100 -3.57 28.22 8.10
CA SER A 100 -4.47 28.94 7.18
C SER A 100 -5.82 28.22 6.96
N ILE A 101 -5.82 26.89 6.81
CA ILE A 101 -7.05 26.12 6.57
C ILE A 101 -7.91 26.01 7.82
N ILE A 102 -7.29 25.97 9.00
CA ILE A 102 -8.03 26.02 10.27
C ILE A 102 -8.59 27.42 10.51
N ALA A 103 -7.81 28.47 10.20
CA ALA A 103 -8.24 29.87 10.35
C ALA A 103 -9.40 30.24 9.41
N GLU A 104 -9.52 29.60 8.23
CA GLU A 104 -10.61 29.84 7.28
C GLU A 104 -11.93 29.13 7.66
N LYS A 105 -11.90 28.24 8.66
CA LYS A 105 -13.08 27.48 9.13
C LYS A 105 -13.57 27.88 10.53
N ILE A 106 -13.08 29.00 11.07
CA ILE A 106 -13.57 29.66 12.30
C ILE A 106 -14.11 31.03 11.90
#